data_AF-A0A6A3Z8Q5-F1
#
_entry.id   AF-A0A6A3Z8Q5-F1
#
_cell.length_a   1.000
_cell.length_b   1.000
_cell.length_c   1.000
_cell.angle_alpha   90.00
_cell.angle_beta   90.00
_cell.angle_gamma   90.00
#
_symmetry.space_group_name_H-M   'P 1'
#
loop_
_entity.id
_entity.type
_entity.pdbx_description
1 polymer ?
#
loop_
_entity_poly.entity_id
_entity_poly.type
_entity_poly.pdbx_seq_one_letter_code
_entity_poly.pdbx_strand_id
1 'polypeptide(L)'
;MVKLCCTIVGVAGSAFSVRVDESDEPDSVDDLMDAIKKNKPNTIKGEADKLQLFLAKNTDGKWLDGAGVTAVTVDEARAEPVMVDEHGDQQGFKKMDPTLYLKNKKHFGVNFQPCDDQIHVLVVVPKEIAHHRYKPRDSSKEWLTELFTKRVEFHSLPFVGSLSSYTAQSLPVKIRAKKKWLVKWNLSPELQEKIFVIDDAAPCKEFKGLIFGKRALKRFRCGRTESSYHIVWDFVIRNVLDHIFSRARIDRDSDIGSVTRKKRPDFFFILNDVCVFRGEESSPDVSIDVPTAELCSNLEWEYGSVPYVFGYAASGFNVDLLALHRDDDKIVTKTHIGSFNFEVTEDVFRTVLAILNLSLLFPAIVEACPASGKC
;
A
#
# COMPACT_ATOMS: atom_id res chain seq x y z
N MET A 1 35.65 1.37 37.30
CA MET A 1 34.99 0.99 36.04
C MET A 1 34.05 -0.15 36.36
N VAL A 2 32.74 0.11 36.31
CA VAL A 2 31.69 -0.86 36.64
C VAL A 2 31.08 -1.43 35.37
N LYS A 3 30.68 -2.71 35.44
CA LYS A 3 30.00 -3.40 34.35
C LYS A 3 28.51 -3.49 34.66
N LEU A 4 27.71 -2.71 33.94
CA LEU A 4 26.26 -2.75 34.02
C LEU A 4 25.71 -3.76 33.02
N CYS A 5 24.72 -4.54 33.45
CA CYS A 5 23.94 -5.40 32.55
C CYS A 5 22.66 -4.67 32.14
N CYS A 6 22.47 -4.52 30.84
CA CYS A 6 21.38 -3.79 30.21
C CYS A 6 20.54 -4.77 29.37
N THR A 7 19.27 -4.46 29.16
CA THR A 7 18.42 -5.22 28.24
C THR A 7 17.44 -4.30 27.53
N ILE A 8 17.07 -4.64 26.30
CA ILE A 8 16.11 -3.87 25.50
C ILE A 8 14.72 -4.43 25.75
N VAL A 9 13.83 -3.59 26.29
CA VAL A 9 12.49 -4.02 26.66
C VAL A 9 11.70 -4.44 25.43
N GLY A 10 11.03 -5.60 25.51
CA GLY A 10 10.26 -6.17 24.39
C GLY A 10 11.10 -6.88 23.32
N VAL A 11 12.42 -7.04 23.51
CA VAL A 11 13.30 -7.81 22.61
C VAL A 11 13.85 -9.02 23.36
N ALA A 12 13.39 -10.22 22.98
CA ALA A 12 13.84 -11.47 23.60
C ALA A 12 15.35 -11.69 23.42
N GLY A 13 16.03 -12.14 24.48
CA GLY A 13 17.47 -12.44 24.45
C GLY A 13 18.37 -11.22 24.24
N SER A 14 17.90 -10.01 24.54
CA SER A 14 18.63 -8.78 24.25
C SER A 14 19.61 -8.33 25.33
N ALA A 15 19.84 -9.11 26.39
CA ALA A 15 20.75 -8.74 27.47
C ALA A 15 22.19 -8.53 26.98
N PHE A 16 22.86 -7.49 27.47
CA PHE A 16 24.23 -7.14 27.11
C PHE A 16 24.89 -6.33 28.21
N SER A 17 26.22 -6.30 28.21
CA SER A 17 26.97 -5.55 29.23
C SER A 17 27.59 -4.28 28.66
N VAL A 18 27.52 -3.21 29.44
CA VAL A 18 28.15 -1.90 29.17
C VAL A 18 29.12 -1.60 30.31
N ARG A 19 30.31 -1.09 29.97
CA ARG A 19 31.29 -0.64 30.94
C ARG A 19 31.18 0.87 31.08
N VAL A 20 31.14 1.35 32.31
CA VAL A 20 31.10 2.78 32.68
C VAL A 20 32.26 3.11 33.60
N ASP A 21 32.82 4.31 33.48
CA ASP A 21 33.89 4.76 34.36
C ASP A 21 33.34 5.16 35.74
N GLU A 22 34.17 4.91 36.75
CA GLU A 22 33.90 5.27 38.13
C GLU A 22 35.01 6.15 38.71
N SER A 23 35.85 6.71 37.85
CA SER A 23 36.92 7.64 38.22
C SER A 23 36.37 8.97 38.75
N ASP A 24 37.24 9.95 38.98
CA ASP A 24 36.92 11.22 39.65
C ASP A 24 35.88 12.07 38.89
N GLU A 25 35.72 11.85 37.59
CA GLU A 25 34.59 12.33 36.78
C GLU A 25 33.63 11.16 36.52
N PRO A 26 32.63 10.93 37.39
CA PRO A 26 31.76 9.77 37.25
C PRO A 26 30.85 9.90 36.03
N ASP A 27 30.67 8.80 35.29
CA ASP A 27 29.73 8.77 34.17
C ASP A 27 28.32 9.17 34.64
N SER A 28 27.68 10.00 33.84
CA SER A 28 26.28 10.37 33.95
C SER A 28 25.37 9.33 33.29
N VAL A 29 24.06 9.51 33.46
CA VAL A 29 23.07 8.72 32.72
C VAL A 29 23.15 9.00 31.21
N ASP A 30 23.54 10.21 30.81
CA ASP A 30 23.77 10.56 29.40
C ASP A 30 24.95 9.80 28.80
N ASP A 31 26.08 9.73 29.51
CA ASP A 31 27.25 8.94 29.10
C ASP A 31 26.90 7.44 28.94
N LEU A 32 26.03 6.93 29.82
CA LEU A 32 25.51 5.57 29.71
C LEU A 32 24.64 5.37 28.46
N MET A 33 23.81 6.35 28.07
CA MET A 33 23.03 6.28 26.83
C MET A 33 23.94 6.18 25.61
N ASP A 34 25.00 6.97 25.56
CA ASP A 34 26.01 6.94 24.50
C ASP A 34 26.75 5.59 24.46
N ALA A 35 27.16 5.08 25.62
CA ALA A 35 27.84 3.80 25.74
C ALA A 35 26.94 2.63 25.29
N ILE A 36 25.64 2.66 25.62
CA ILE A 36 24.63 1.69 25.17
C ILE A 36 24.50 1.71 23.63
N LYS A 37 24.36 2.89 23.04
CA LYS A 37 24.26 3.04 21.58
C LYS A 37 25.51 2.53 20.87
N LYS A 38 26.70 2.87 21.39
CA LYS A 38 27.98 2.38 20.85
C LYS A 38 28.11 0.86 20.92
N ASN A 39 27.53 0.23 21.94
CA ASN A 39 27.52 -1.23 22.09
C ASN A 39 26.56 -1.92 21.09
N LYS A 40 25.42 -1.30 20.79
CA LYS A 40 24.36 -1.87 19.94
C LYS A 40 23.99 -0.98 18.73
N PRO A 41 24.95 -0.59 17.87
CA PRO A 41 24.72 0.41 16.81
C PRO A 41 23.73 -0.04 15.73
N ASN A 42 23.63 -1.36 15.49
CA ASN A 42 22.69 -1.92 14.51
C ASN A 42 21.25 -1.99 15.03
N THR A 43 21.08 -2.07 16.35
CA THR A 43 19.78 -2.23 17.03
C THR A 43 19.22 -0.89 17.47
N ILE A 44 20.08 0.02 17.95
CA ILE A 44 19.73 1.37 18.41
C ILE A 44 20.19 2.37 17.34
N LYS A 45 19.25 2.84 16.52
CA LYS A 45 19.51 3.78 15.41
C LYS A 45 19.00 5.19 15.75
N GLY A 46 19.80 6.23 15.58
CA GLY A 46 19.39 7.61 15.91
C GLY A 46 20.21 8.21 17.04
N GLU A 47 19.73 9.28 17.65
CA GLU A 47 20.42 10.03 18.70
C GLU A 47 20.29 9.29 20.05
N ALA A 48 21.36 9.32 20.86
CA ALA A 48 21.41 8.56 22.12
C ALA A 48 20.50 9.15 23.20
N ASP A 49 20.37 10.47 23.21
CA ASP A 49 19.49 11.28 24.07
C ASP A 49 18.00 10.91 23.97
N LYS A 50 17.60 10.22 22.90
CA LYS A 50 16.25 9.68 22.73
C LYS A 50 16.03 8.38 23.49
N LEU A 51 17.07 7.70 23.99
CA LEU A 51 16.89 6.52 24.82
C LEU A 51 16.19 6.87 26.13
N GLN A 52 15.37 5.96 26.63
CA GLN A 52 14.82 6.06 27.98
C GLN A 52 15.33 4.90 28.82
N LEU A 53 16.05 5.24 29.88
CA LEU A 53 16.65 4.26 30.79
C LEU A 53 15.86 4.17 32.07
N PHE A 54 15.64 2.95 32.55
CA PHE A 54 14.93 2.67 33.80
C PHE A 54 15.73 1.69 34.64
N LEU A 55 15.66 1.83 35.97
CA LEU A 55 16.25 0.85 36.89
C LEU A 55 15.44 -0.44 36.85
N ALA A 56 16.10 -1.57 36.63
CA ALA A 56 15.48 -2.89 36.60
C ALA A 56 15.24 -3.46 38.01
N LYS A 57 14.61 -2.66 38.89
CA LYS A 57 14.22 -3.08 40.24
C LYS A 57 12.75 -3.47 40.30
N ASN A 58 12.45 -4.54 41.02
CA ASN A 58 11.09 -4.87 41.39
C ASN A 58 10.57 -3.95 42.52
N THR A 59 9.31 -4.12 42.93
CA THR A 59 8.69 -3.39 44.06
C THR A 59 9.44 -3.56 45.38
N ASP A 60 10.07 -4.71 45.61
CA ASP A 60 10.90 -4.99 46.79
C ASP A 60 12.30 -4.35 46.73
N GLY A 61 12.62 -3.64 45.64
CA GLY A 61 13.92 -3.00 45.43
C GLY A 61 15.04 -3.96 45.01
N LYS A 62 14.72 -5.22 44.68
CA LYS A 62 15.65 -6.23 44.15
C LYS A 62 15.81 -6.09 42.64
N TRP A 63 17.01 -6.35 42.13
CA TRP A 63 17.26 -6.39 40.69
C TRP A 63 16.57 -7.58 40.03
N LEU A 64 16.07 -7.38 38.82
CA LEU A 64 15.54 -8.47 37.99
C LEU A 64 16.69 -9.36 37.50
N ASP A 65 16.41 -10.65 37.33
CA ASP A 65 17.28 -11.57 36.61
C ASP A 65 16.83 -11.72 35.14
N GLY A 66 17.51 -12.60 34.40
CA GLY A 66 17.17 -12.87 33.01
C GLY A 66 15.76 -13.43 32.81
N ALA A 67 15.20 -14.13 33.80
CA ALA A 67 13.84 -14.67 33.73
C ALA A 67 12.80 -13.59 34.04
N GLY A 68 13.00 -12.81 35.11
CA GLY A 68 12.11 -11.74 35.55
C GLY A 68 11.94 -10.64 34.50
N VAL A 69 12.99 -10.36 33.70
CA VAL A 69 12.87 -9.35 32.65
C VAL A 69 12.02 -9.80 31.45
N THR A 70 11.76 -11.11 31.28
CA THR A 70 10.90 -11.61 30.19
C THR A 70 9.43 -11.21 30.36
N ALA A 71 9.01 -10.95 31.60
CA ALA A 71 7.67 -10.46 31.92
C ALA A 71 7.52 -8.94 31.70
N VAL A 72 8.62 -8.22 31.43
CA VAL A 72 8.59 -6.76 31.23
C VAL A 72 8.22 -6.43 29.79
N THR A 73 7.15 -5.66 29.64
CA THR A 73 6.64 -5.15 28.36
C THR A 73 6.69 -3.63 28.33
N VAL A 74 6.43 -3.02 27.16
CA VAL A 74 6.33 -1.56 27.04
C VAL A 74 4.85 -1.18 27.02
N ASP A 75 4.43 -0.32 27.94
CA ASP A 75 3.14 0.38 27.85
C ASP A 75 3.18 1.28 26.60
N GLU A 76 2.43 0.89 25.58
CA GLU A 76 2.45 1.57 24.30
C GLU A 76 1.95 3.01 24.33
N ALA A 77 1.12 3.38 25.32
CA ALA A 77 0.57 4.71 25.47
C ALA A 77 1.56 5.67 26.16
N ARG A 78 2.36 5.15 27.10
CA ARG A 78 3.33 5.93 27.89
C ARG A 78 4.78 5.81 27.43
N ALA A 79 5.07 4.79 26.60
CA ALA A 79 6.43 4.39 26.22
C ALA A 79 7.31 4.07 27.43
N GLU A 80 6.73 3.47 28.48
CA GLU A 80 7.41 3.11 29.72
C GLU A 80 7.38 1.59 29.91
N PRO A 81 8.39 0.99 30.56
CA PRO A 81 8.38 -0.42 30.85
C PRO A 81 7.40 -0.70 31.98
N VAL A 82 6.67 -1.81 31.86
CA VAL A 82 5.68 -2.26 32.82
C VAL A 82 5.74 -3.78 32.96
N MET A 83 5.46 -4.27 34.15
CA MET A 83 5.25 -5.70 34.43
C MET A 83 3.86 -5.84 35.03
N VAL A 84 3.14 -6.91 34.68
CA VAL A 84 1.83 -7.23 35.27
C VAL A 84 2.02 -8.46 36.14
N ASP A 85 1.59 -8.40 37.39
CA ASP A 85 1.66 -9.53 38.29
C ASP A 85 0.49 -10.51 38.09
N GLU A 86 0.49 -11.61 38.85
CA GLU A 86 -0.56 -12.65 38.78
C GLU A 86 -1.96 -12.15 39.14
N HIS A 87 -2.06 -11.00 39.83
CA HIS A 87 -3.31 -10.37 40.24
C HIS A 87 -3.81 -9.34 39.21
N GLY A 88 -3.03 -9.05 38.18
CA GLY A 88 -3.34 -8.07 37.15
C GLY A 88 -2.87 -6.65 37.49
N ASP A 89 -2.10 -6.46 38.57
CA ASP A 89 -1.59 -5.16 38.97
C ASP A 89 -0.37 -4.76 38.14
N GLN A 90 -0.38 -3.52 37.65
CA GLN A 90 0.68 -2.99 36.80
C GLN A 90 1.78 -2.35 37.65
N GLN A 91 2.97 -2.94 37.59
CA GLN A 91 4.19 -2.40 38.17
C GLN A 91 4.96 -1.58 37.12
N GLY A 92 5.19 -0.31 37.39
CA GLY A 92 6.13 0.53 36.63
C GLY A 92 7.57 0.44 37.15
N PHE A 93 8.52 0.97 36.37
CA PHE A 93 9.92 1.07 36.78
C PHE A 93 10.36 2.52 36.94
N LYS A 94 11.39 2.72 37.78
CA LYS A 94 11.92 4.06 38.04
C LYS A 94 12.76 4.55 36.86
N LYS A 95 12.30 5.60 36.19
CA LYS A 95 13.03 6.30 35.13
C LYS A 95 14.32 6.93 35.70
N MET A 96 15.42 6.78 34.97
CA MET A 96 16.69 7.42 35.28
C MET A 96 16.69 8.87 34.75
N ASP A 97 17.37 9.77 35.45
CA ASP A 97 17.42 11.19 35.11
C ASP A 97 18.75 11.45 34.38
N PRO A 98 18.73 11.84 33.09
CA PRO A 98 19.93 12.09 32.29
C PRO A 98 20.92 13.07 32.94
N THR A 99 20.41 14.01 33.75
CA THR A 99 21.20 15.06 34.38
C THR A 99 21.95 14.61 35.64
N LEU A 100 21.75 13.36 36.09
CA LEU A 100 22.34 12.83 37.31
C LEU A 100 23.44 11.81 37.01
N TYR A 101 24.46 11.81 37.86
CA TYR A 101 25.50 10.78 37.88
C TYR A 101 24.95 9.40 38.22
N LEU A 102 25.55 8.35 37.66
CA LEU A 102 25.14 6.96 37.94
C LEU A 102 25.27 6.62 39.44
N LYS A 103 26.29 7.17 40.13
CA LYS A 103 26.50 7.01 41.59
C LYS A 103 25.49 7.78 42.45
N ASN A 104 24.59 8.58 41.87
CA ASN A 104 23.56 9.28 42.63
C ASN A 104 22.71 8.28 43.42
N LYS A 105 22.33 8.62 44.66
CA LYS A 105 21.45 7.78 45.51
C LYS A 105 20.10 7.45 44.87
N LYS A 106 19.64 8.26 43.91
CA LYS A 106 18.42 7.99 43.13
C LYS A 106 18.60 6.87 42.09
N HIS A 107 19.83 6.51 41.75
CA HIS A 107 20.21 5.50 40.75
C HIS A 107 20.86 4.31 41.43
N PHE A 108 22.18 4.14 41.30
CA PHE A 108 22.91 3.01 41.86
C PHE A 108 23.43 3.29 43.27
N GLY A 109 23.79 4.53 43.57
CA GLY A 109 24.47 4.91 44.81
C GLY A 109 25.99 4.67 44.77
N VAL A 110 26.70 5.26 45.73
CA VAL A 110 28.18 5.27 45.77
C VAL A 110 28.82 3.91 46.07
N ASN A 111 28.08 2.98 46.66
CA ASN A 111 28.57 1.66 47.08
C ASN A 111 27.98 0.52 46.23
N PHE A 112 27.52 0.84 45.01
CA PHE A 112 26.92 -0.16 44.14
C PHE A 112 27.96 -1.16 43.65
N GLN A 113 27.65 -2.45 43.79
CA GLN A 113 28.46 -3.54 43.26
C GLN A 113 27.54 -4.46 42.44
N PRO A 114 27.76 -4.58 41.12
CA PRO A 114 26.97 -5.48 40.29
C PRO A 114 27.30 -6.94 40.64
N CYS A 115 26.28 -7.79 40.64
CA CYS A 115 26.42 -9.25 40.75
C CYS A 115 26.12 -9.92 39.40
N ASP A 116 26.66 -11.11 39.21
CA ASP A 116 26.27 -12.00 38.11
C ASP A 116 24.76 -12.32 38.18
N ASP A 117 24.17 -12.60 37.01
CA ASP A 117 22.74 -12.85 36.79
C ASP A 117 21.77 -11.69 37.10
N GLN A 118 22.25 -10.47 37.34
CA GLN A 118 21.39 -9.30 37.54
C GLN A 118 21.31 -8.41 36.29
N ILE A 119 20.08 -8.02 35.93
CA ILE A 119 19.79 -6.93 35.00
C ILE A 119 19.68 -5.65 35.81
N HIS A 120 20.39 -4.62 35.37
CA HIS A 120 20.51 -3.35 36.08
C HIS A 120 19.70 -2.24 35.40
N VAL A 121 19.69 -2.24 34.07
CA VAL A 121 19.07 -1.17 33.26
C VAL A 121 18.12 -1.75 32.22
N LEU A 122 16.89 -1.27 32.23
CA LEU A 122 15.92 -1.47 31.16
C LEU A 122 16.07 -0.33 30.15
N VAL A 123 16.34 -0.68 28.90
CA VAL A 123 16.48 0.26 27.79
C VAL A 123 15.18 0.26 27.00
N VAL A 124 14.44 1.36 27.07
CA VAL A 124 13.30 1.61 26.19
C VAL A 124 13.74 2.49 25.04
N VAL A 125 13.47 2.01 23.83
CA VAL A 125 13.77 2.72 22.58
C VAL A 125 12.45 3.32 22.09
N PRO A 126 12.28 4.66 22.11
CA PRO A 126 11.03 5.28 21.66
C PRO A 126 10.67 4.88 20.24
N LYS A 127 9.37 4.80 19.97
CA LYS A 127 8.81 4.32 18.70
C LYS A 127 9.36 5.05 17.46
N GLU A 128 9.86 6.28 17.59
CA GLU A 128 10.54 7.01 16.51
C GLU A 128 11.82 6.32 16.01
N ILE A 129 12.54 5.62 16.89
CA ILE A 129 13.73 4.82 16.56
C ILE A 129 13.35 3.37 16.22
N ALA A 130 12.28 2.83 16.83
CA ALA A 130 11.76 1.48 16.52
C ALA A 130 11.06 1.39 15.14
N HIS A 131 10.87 2.52 14.44
CA HIS A 131 10.39 2.56 13.06
C HIS A 131 11.42 2.15 12.00
N HIS A 132 12.59 1.64 12.42
CA HIS A 132 13.40 0.74 11.61
C HIS A 132 13.21 -0.75 11.96
N ARG A 133 12.00 -1.17 12.37
CA ARG A 133 11.41 -2.34 11.68
C ARG A 133 11.56 -2.04 10.20
N TYR A 134 12.24 -2.92 9.45
CA TYR A 134 12.32 -2.89 7.97
C TYR A 134 11.00 -2.30 7.45
N LYS A 135 10.94 -0.99 7.20
CA LYS A 135 9.70 -0.36 6.72
C LYS A 135 9.65 -0.96 5.34
N PRO A 136 8.69 -1.86 5.03
CA PRO A 136 8.80 -2.60 3.79
C PRO A 136 8.95 -1.58 2.68
N ARG A 137 10.00 -1.67 1.86
CA ARG A 137 10.20 -0.69 0.79
C ARG A 137 8.91 -0.67 -0.01
N ASP A 138 8.37 0.51 -0.27
CA ASP A 138 7.22 0.56 -1.18
C ASP A 138 7.77 0.38 -2.59
N SER A 139 7.44 -0.74 -3.23
CA SER A 139 7.92 -1.06 -4.57
C SER A 139 6.94 -0.62 -5.67
N SER A 140 5.93 0.19 -5.34
CA SER A 140 4.90 0.61 -6.29
C SER A 140 5.49 1.31 -7.52
N LYS A 141 6.47 2.21 -7.33
CA LYS A 141 7.09 2.95 -8.44
C LYS A 141 7.98 2.06 -9.30
N GLU A 142 8.74 1.17 -8.69
CA GLU A 142 9.59 0.20 -9.36
C GLU A 142 8.74 -0.78 -10.17
N TRP A 143 7.67 -1.32 -9.57
CA TRP A 143 6.71 -2.17 -10.24
C TRP A 143 6.08 -1.48 -11.45
N LEU A 144 5.66 -0.22 -11.32
CA LEU A 144 5.07 0.53 -12.44
C LEU A 144 6.09 0.73 -13.57
N THR A 145 7.34 1.04 -13.22
CA THR A 145 8.44 1.17 -14.19
C THR A 145 8.68 -0.14 -14.93
N GLU A 146 8.75 -1.26 -14.20
CA GLU A 146 8.88 -2.61 -14.77
C GLU A 146 7.69 -2.97 -15.67
N LEU A 147 6.45 -2.66 -15.24
CA LEU A 147 5.25 -2.92 -16.02
C LEU A 147 5.29 -2.20 -17.38
N PHE A 148 5.72 -0.94 -17.41
CA PHE A 148 5.81 -0.18 -18.66
C PHE A 148 6.89 -0.69 -19.64
N THR A 149 7.88 -1.43 -19.17
CA THR A 149 8.82 -2.13 -20.08
C THR A 149 8.14 -3.24 -20.89
N LYS A 150 6.91 -3.64 -20.51
CA LYS A 150 6.11 -4.68 -21.17
C LYS A 150 5.02 -4.12 -22.08
N ARG A 151 5.05 -2.82 -22.38
CA ARG A 151 4.14 -2.21 -23.36
C ARG A 151 4.24 -2.94 -24.71
N VAL A 152 3.13 -2.98 -25.42
CA VAL A 152 3.03 -3.66 -26.72
C VAL A 152 3.29 -2.65 -27.82
N GLU A 153 4.12 -3.02 -28.79
CA GLU A 153 4.38 -2.22 -30.00
C GLU A 153 3.19 -2.31 -30.95
N PHE A 154 2.96 -1.28 -31.78
CA PHE A 154 1.76 -1.17 -32.61
C PHE A 154 1.50 -2.38 -33.52
N HIS A 155 2.55 -2.91 -34.17
CA HIS A 155 2.43 -4.08 -35.06
C HIS A 155 2.15 -5.40 -34.31
N SER A 156 2.26 -5.39 -32.99
CA SER A 156 2.05 -6.54 -32.11
C SER A 156 0.76 -6.42 -31.29
N LEU A 157 -0.08 -5.44 -31.59
CA LEU A 157 -1.41 -5.33 -30.99
C LEU A 157 -2.20 -6.63 -31.22
N PRO A 158 -2.83 -7.20 -30.17
CA PRO A 158 -3.60 -8.43 -30.30
C PRO A 158 -4.79 -8.25 -31.25
N PHE A 159 -5.20 -9.33 -31.93
CA PHE A 159 -6.42 -9.30 -32.72
C PHE A 159 -7.64 -9.03 -31.83
N VAL A 160 -8.62 -8.25 -32.30
CA VAL A 160 -9.78 -7.84 -31.51
C VAL A 160 -10.54 -9.02 -30.88
N GLY A 161 -10.68 -10.14 -31.61
CA GLY A 161 -11.32 -11.36 -31.10
C GLY A 161 -10.52 -12.11 -30.02
N SER A 162 -9.25 -11.76 -29.80
CA SER A 162 -8.40 -12.33 -28.75
C SER A 162 -8.30 -11.46 -27.48
N LEU A 163 -8.94 -10.29 -27.46
CA LEU A 163 -8.82 -9.35 -26.34
C LEU A 163 -9.38 -9.90 -25.03
N SER A 164 -10.42 -10.74 -25.09
CA SER A 164 -10.99 -11.37 -23.89
C SER A 164 -9.97 -12.29 -23.20
N SER A 165 -9.27 -13.13 -23.97
CA SER A 165 -8.22 -14.00 -23.42
C SER A 165 -6.97 -13.21 -23.02
N TYR A 166 -6.60 -12.20 -23.80
CA TYR A 166 -5.48 -11.31 -23.49
C TYR A 166 -5.66 -10.57 -22.15
N THR A 167 -6.86 -10.04 -21.89
CA THR A 167 -7.12 -9.31 -20.63
C THR A 167 -7.20 -10.21 -19.40
N ALA A 168 -7.58 -11.48 -19.58
CA ALA A 168 -7.67 -12.47 -18.51
C ALA A 168 -6.33 -13.19 -18.19
N GLN A 169 -5.27 -12.94 -18.96
CA GLN A 169 -3.96 -13.56 -18.77
C GLN A 169 -3.25 -13.02 -17.52
N SER A 170 -2.24 -13.75 -17.03
CA SER A 170 -1.40 -13.28 -15.92
C SER A 170 -0.71 -11.97 -16.27
N LEU A 171 -0.59 -11.05 -15.30
CA LEU A 171 0.20 -9.84 -15.48
C LEU A 171 1.65 -10.23 -15.85
N PRO A 172 2.24 -9.56 -16.85
CA PRO A 172 3.64 -9.83 -17.22
C PRO A 172 4.61 -9.37 -16.13
N VAL A 173 4.18 -8.43 -15.27
CA VAL A 173 4.86 -8.04 -14.04
C VAL A 173 3.86 -8.06 -12.88
N LYS A 174 3.95 -9.08 -12.03
CA LYS A 174 3.01 -9.28 -10.91
C LYS A 174 3.21 -8.21 -9.82
N ILE A 175 2.12 -7.77 -9.21
CA ILE A 175 2.13 -6.80 -8.13
C ILE A 175 2.68 -7.46 -6.87
N ARG A 176 3.72 -6.87 -6.28
CA ARG A 176 4.30 -7.33 -5.01
C ARG A 176 3.31 -7.09 -3.87
N ALA A 177 2.89 -8.14 -3.18
CA ALA A 177 1.88 -8.07 -2.13
C ALA A 177 2.31 -8.81 -0.85
N LYS A 178 1.86 -8.32 0.30
CA LYS A 178 2.07 -9.01 1.57
C LYS A 178 1.18 -10.25 1.67
N LYS A 179 1.69 -11.34 2.25
CA LYS A 179 0.90 -12.57 2.48
C LYS A 179 -0.41 -12.27 3.22
N LYS A 180 -0.35 -11.41 4.25
CA LYS A 180 -1.53 -11.01 5.04
C LYS A 180 -2.59 -10.23 4.25
N TRP A 181 -2.24 -9.58 3.14
CA TRP A 181 -3.22 -8.90 2.29
C TRP A 181 -4.02 -9.92 1.50
N LEU A 182 -3.33 -10.87 0.89
CA LEU A 182 -3.94 -11.93 0.08
C LEU A 182 -4.89 -12.79 0.89
N VAL A 183 -4.48 -13.21 2.10
CA VAL A 183 -5.35 -13.93 3.06
C VAL A 183 -6.60 -13.12 3.40
N LYS A 184 -6.46 -11.79 3.54
CA LYS A 184 -7.60 -10.93 3.88
C LYS A 184 -8.57 -10.76 2.72
N TRP A 185 -8.06 -10.68 1.49
CA TRP A 185 -8.90 -10.51 0.30
C TRP A 185 -9.62 -11.80 -0.08
N ASN A 186 -9.07 -12.95 0.31
CA ASN A 186 -9.70 -14.26 0.13
C ASN A 186 -10.12 -14.51 -1.34
N LEU A 187 -9.20 -14.20 -2.27
CA LEU A 187 -9.39 -14.41 -3.70
C LEU A 187 -9.19 -15.89 -4.06
N SER A 188 -9.73 -16.30 -5.21
CA SER A 188 -9.39 -17.60 -5.79
C SER A 188 -7.87 -17.72 -6.04
N PRO A 189 -7.25 -18.91 -5.81
CA PRO A 189 -5.81 -19.09 -6.01
C PRO A 189 -5.34 -18.73 -7.42
N GLU A 190 -6.14 -19.06 -8.43
CA GLU A 190 -5.85 -18.76 -9.84
C GLU A 190 -5.76 -17.24 -10.08
N LEU A 191 -6.73 -16.47 -9.60
CA LEU A 191 -6.74 -15.02 -9.76
C LEU A 191 -5.59 -14.37 -8.98
N GLN A 192 -5.35 -14.85 -7.76
CA GLN A 192 -4.23 -14.38 -6.95
C GLN A 192 -2.89 -14.58 -7.67
N GLU A 193 -2.69 -15.74 -8.28
CA GLU A 193 -1.48 -16.05 -9.03
C GLU A 193 -1.34 -15.19 -10.29
N LYS A 194 -2.43 -14.86 -10.97
CA LYS A 194 -2.41 -13.97 -12.15
C LYS A 194 -1.97 -12.53 -11.82
N ILE A 195 -2.32 -12.02 -10.64
CA ILE A 195 -2.13 -10.61 -10.29
C ILE A 195 -0.90 -10.38 -9.39
N PHE A 196 -0.68 -11.26 -8.41
CA PHE A 196 0.22 -10.97 -7.29
C PHE A 196 1.40 -11.92 -7.18
N VAL A 197 2.50 -11.40 -6.64
CA VAL A 197 3.63 -12.18 -6.11
C VAL A 197 3.81 -11.82 -4.63
N ILE A 198 4.07 -12.82 -3.78
CA ILE A 198 4.24 -12.58 -2.34
C ILE A 198 5.63 -11.97 -2.11
N ASP A 199 5.65 -10.76 -1.54
CA ASP A 199 6.85 -10.09 -1.08
C ASP A 199 6.49 -9.23 0.14
N ASP A 200 6.83 -9.73 1.33
CA ASP A 200 6.57 -9.02 2.58
C ASP A 200 7.59 -7.92 2.88
N ALA A 201 8.77 -7.97 2.23
CA ALA A 201 9.88 -7.04 2.44
C ALA A 201 9.74 -5.80 1.57
N ALA A 202 9.21 -5.92 0.36
CA ALA A 202 9.09 -4.82 -0.60
C ALA A 202 7.73 -4.82 -1.37
N PRO A 203 6.58 -4.77 -0.68
CA PRO A 203 5.27 -4.76 -1.33
C PRO A 203 4.93 -3.41 -1.99
N CYS A 204 3.98 -3.41 -2.91
CA CYS A 204 3.38 -2.21 -3.53
C CYS A 204 2.30 -1.64 -2.60
N LYS A 205 2.68 -0.82 -1.61
CA LYS A 205 1.72 -0.35 -0.58
C LYS A 205 0.87 0.79 -1.08
N GLU A 206 1.46 1.72 -1.82
CA GLU A 206 0.76 2.83 -2.44
C GLU A 206 -0.33 2.30 -3.37
N PHE A 207 0.02 1.41 -4.30
CA PHE A 207 -0.93 0.74 -5.21
C PHE A 207 -2.05 0.04 -4.41
N LYS A 208 -1.68 -0.75 -3.40
CA LYS A 208 -2.66 -1.43 -2.53
C LYS A 208 -3.52 -0.45 -1.74
N GLY A 209 -3.01 0.73 -1.39
CA GLY A 209 -3.73 1.77 -0.67
C GLY A 209 -4.80 2.42 -1.54
N LEU A 210 -4.41 2.79 -2.76
CA LEU A 210 -5.24 3.46 -3.74
C LEU A 210 -6.30 2.53 -4.35
N ILE A 211 -5.91 1.32 -4.76
CA ILE A 211 -6.77 0.44 -5.57
C ILE A 211 -7.47 -0.65 -4.72
N PHE A 212 -6.83 -1.13 -3.65
CA PHE A 212 -7.36 -2.22 -2.82
C PHE A 212 -7.52 -1.82 -1.35
N GLY A 213 -7.72 -0.53 -1.11
CA GLY A 213 -7.88 0.08 0.21
C GLY A 213 -9.05 -0.48 1.03
N LYS A 214 -9.08 -0.21 2.35
CA LYS A 214 -10.25 -0.58 3.17
C LYS A 214 -11.55 0.10 2.70
N ARG A 215 -11.46 1.27 2.04
CA ARG A 215 -12.60 1.97 1.45
C ARG A 215 -13.05 1.32 0.14
N ALA A 216 -12.10 0.83 -0.65
CA ALA A 216 -12.31 0.11 -1.92
C ALA A 216 -13.17 -1.14 -1.79
N LEU A 217 -12.86 -1.94 -0.77
CA LEU A 217 -13.38 -3.30 -0.61
C LEU A 217 -14.52 -3.35 0.41
N LYS A 218 -15.08 -2.20 0.78
CA LYS A 218 -16.33 -2.14 1.54
C LYS A 218 -17.48 -2.07 0.55
N ARG A 219 -18.57 -2.76 0.87
CA ARG A 219 -19.80 -2.69 0.08
C ARG A 219 -20.26 -1.24 -0.02
N PHE A 220 -20.31 -0.71 -1.23
CA PHE A 220 -20.82 0.63 -1.48
C PHE A 220 -22.33 0.66 -1.21
N ARG A 221 -22.81 1.75 -0.59
CA ARG A 221 -24.24 2.02 -0.46
C ARG A 221 -24.60 3.01 -1.55
N CYS A 222 -25.13 2.50 -2.65
CA CYS A 222 -25.56 3.30 -3.79
C CYS A 222 -27.10 3.45 -3.79
N GLY A 223 -27.59 4.52 -4.40
CA GLY A 223 -29.00 4.84 -4.52
C GLY A 223 -29.61 4.28 -5.80
N ARG A 224 -30.66 4.94 -6.29
CA ARG A 224 -31.34 4.57 -7.55
C ARG A 224 -30.89 5.39 -8.76
N THR A 225 -30.02 6.38 -8.57
CA THR A 225 -29.55 7.27 -9.62
C THR A 225 -28.17 6.85 -10.10
N GLU A 226 -27.85 7.12 -11.37
CA GLU A 226 -26.53 6.94 -11.97
C GLU A 226 -25.42 7.60 -11.13
N SER A 227 -25.61 8.87 -10.75
CA SER A 227 -24.62 9.63 -9.95
C SER A 227 -24.25 8.97 -8.62
N SER A 228 -25.13 8.15 -8.06
CA SER A 228 -24.83 7.42 -6.81
C SER A 228 -23.82 6.28 -6.98
N TYR A 229 -23.55 5.86 -8.23
CA TYR A 229 -22.59 4.81 -8.60
C TYR A 229 -21.28 5.36 -9.13
N HIS A 230 -21.16 6.67 -9.44
CA HIS A 230 -19.90 7.29 -9.93
C HIS A 230 -18.71 6.96 -9.03
N ILE A 231 -18.92 6.96 -7.70
CA ILE A 231 -17.86 6.60 -6.75
C ILE A 231 -17.34 5.18 -6.96
N VAL A 232 -18.18 4.24 -7.38
CA VAL A 232 -17.80 2.84 -7.60
C VAL A 232 -16.98 2.71 -8.87
N TRP A 233 -17.47 3.28 -9.97
CA TRP A 233 -16.79 3.24 -11.28
C TRP A 233 -15.47 3.99 -11.24
N ASP A 234 -15.44 5.19 -10.64
CA ASP A 234 -14.18 5.92 -10.44
C ASP A 234 -13.19 5.12 -9.59
N PHE A 235 -13.69 4.39 -8.60
CA PHE A 235 -12.81 3.65 -7.73
C PHE A 235 -12.10 2.48 -8.43
N VAL A 236 -12.82 1.73 -9.26
CA VAL A 236 -12.30 0.51 -9.91
C VAL A 236 -11.58 0.84 -11.22
N ILE A 237 -12.09 1.82 -11.98
CA ILE A 237 -11.61 2.13 -13.32
C ILE A 237 -10.68 3.35 -13.29
N ARG A 238 -11.22 4.51 -12.90
CA ARG A 238 -10.49 5.79 -12.93
C ARG A 238 -9.22 5.74 -12.09
N ASN A 239 -9.30 5.29 -10.84
CA ASN A 239 -8.12 5.27 -9.95
C ASN A 239 -6.99 4.38 -10.48
N VAL A 240 -7.33 3.27 -11.14
CA VAL A 240 -6.33 2.38 -11.76
C VAL A 240 -5.65 3.10 -12.91
N LEU A 241 -6.45 3.67 -13.83
CA LEU A 241 -5.95 4.38 -14.99
C LEU A 241 -5.12 5.63 -14.61
N ASP A 242 -5.58 6.41 -13.64
CA ASP A 242 -4.89 7.61 -13.12
C ASP A 242 -3.55 7.25 -12.45
N HIS A 243 -3.50 6.13 -11.72
CA HIS A 243 -2.26 5.68 -11.12
C HIS A 243 -1.24 5.19 -12.17
N ILE A 244 -1.70 4.54 -13.23
CA ILE A 244 -0.83 4.05 -14.31
C ILE A 244 -0.33 5.23 -15.15
N PHE A 245 -1.21 6.13 -15.56
CA PHE A 245 -0.88 7.30 -16.39
C PHE A 245 -1.22 8.61 -15.68
N SER A 246 -0.39 9.02 -14.73
CA SER A 246 -0.58 10.23 -13.91
C SER A 246 -0.60 11.56 -14.67
N ARG A 247 -0.34 11.54 -15.98
CA ARG A 247 -0.40 12.71 -16.88
C ARG A 247 -1.57 12.66 -17.86
N ALA A 248 -2.38 11.60 -17.84
CA ALA A 248 -3.59 11.52 -18.65
C ALA A 248 -4.61 12.54 -18.16
N ARG A 249 -5.41 13.09 -19.08
CA ARG A 249 -6.57 13.89 -18.70
C ARG A 249 -7.76 12.95 -18.55
N ILE A 250 -8.52 13.16 -17.49
CA ILE A 250 -9.77 12.44 -17.25
C ILE A 250 -10.87 13.48 -17.27
N ASP A 251 -11.88 13.24 -18.10
CA ASP A 251 -13.03 14.13 -18.21
C ASP A 251 -14.32 13.35 -17.93
N ARG A 252 -15.29 14.01 -17.30
CA ARG A 252 -16.61 13.45 -17.00
C ARG A 252 -17.68 14.43 -17.46
N ASP A 253 -18.78 13.89 -18.00
CA ASP A 253 -19.94 14.68 -18.46
C ASP A 253 -19.53 15.83 -19.43
N SER A 254 -18.61 15.54 -20.35
CA SER A 254 -18.02 16.50 -21.28
C SER A 254 -18.61 16.37 -22.68
N ASP A 255 -18.73 17.50 -23.38
CA ASP A 255 -19.25 17.55 -24.75
C ASP A 255 -18.14 17.39 -25.82
N ILE A 256 -16.89 17.16 -25.40
CA ILE A 256 -15.74 17.05 -26.31
C ILE A 256 -15.94 15.86 -27.26
N GLY A 257 -15.97 16.14 -28.56
CA GLY A 257 -16.15 15.12 -29.61
C GLY A 257 -17.59 14.64 -29.84
N SER A 258 -18.60 15.29 -29.23
CA SER A 258 -20.01 14.96 -29.45
C SER A 258 -20.60 15.74 -30.64
N VAL A 259 -20.99 15.02 -31.70
CA VAL A 259 -21.77 15.59 -32.83
C VAL A 259 -23.11 16.16 -32.37
N THR A 260 -23.64 15.67 -31.24
CA THR A 260 -25.00 15.97 -30.77
C THR A 260 -25.10 17.06 -29.71
N ARG A 261 -23.98 17.64 -29.24
CA ARG A 261 -23.91 18.56 -28.07
C ARG A 261 -24.54 17.99 -26.79
N LYS A 262 -24.72 16.66 -26.70
CA LYS A 262 -25.05 15.96 -25.46
C LYS A 262 -23.74 15.55 -24.80
N LYS A 263 -23.68 15.70 -23.48
CA LYS A 263 -22.57 15.32 -22.58
C LYS A 263 -22.41 13.80 -22.52
N ARG A 264 -21.99 13.20 -23.63
CA ARG A 264 -21.88 11.75 -23.82
C ARG A 264 -20.65 11.50 -24.70
N PRO A 265 -19.83 10.48 -24.39
CA PRO A 265 -19.90 9.56 -23.25
C PRO A 265 -19.64 10.23 -21.88
N ASP A 266 -20.14 9.62 -20.81
CA ASP A 266 -20.06 10.15 -19.44
C ASP A 266 -18.62 10.17 -18.88
N PHE A 267 -17.73 9.33 -19.39
CA PHE A 267 -16.32 9.24 -18.97
C PHE A 267 -15.36 9.21 -20.17
N PHE A 268 -14.29 9.99 -20.08
CA PHE A 268 -13.19 9.98 -21.05
C PHE A 268 -11.84 9.86 -20.36
N PHE A 269 -10.97 9.06 -20.94
CA PHE A 269 -9.57 8.94 -20.57
C PHE A 269 -8.67 9.26 -21.76
N ILE A 270 -8.02 10.41 -21.67
CA ILE A 270 -7.24 11.01 -22.76
C ILE A 270 -5.75 10.92 -22.41
N LEU A 271 -5.00 10.15 -23.19
CA LEU A 271 -3.56 9.97 -23.04
C LEU A 271 -2.85 10.65 -24.20
N ASN A 272 -2.01 11.66 -23.91
CA ASN A 272 -1.33 12.49 -24.90
C ASN A 272 -2.28 12.99 -26.01
N ASP A 273 -3.39 13.60 -25.57
CA ASP A 273 -4.45 14.15 -26.42
C ASP A 273 -5.23 13.10 -27.24
N VAL A 274 -5.06 11.80 -27.03
CA VAL A 274 -5.87 10.76 -27.69
C VAL A 274 -6.79 10.10 -26.67
N CYS A 275 -8.10 10.05 -26.97
CA CYS A 275 -9.07 9.32 -26.15
C CYS A 275 -8.92 7.80 -26.36
N VAL A 276 -8.23 7.11 -25.46
CA VAL A 276 -7.97 5.66 -25.58
C VAL A 276 -8.97 4.79 -24.82
N PHE A 277 -9.70 5.38 -23.87
CA PHE A 277 -10.67 4.68 -23.05
C PHE A 277 -11.87 5.59 -22.73
N ARG A 278 -13.10 5.10 -22.91
CA ARG A 278 -14.34 5.87 -22.72
C ARG A 278 -15.42 5.07 -21.98
N GLY A 279 -16.34 5.74 -21.29
CA GLY A 279 -17.36 5.09 -20.46
C GLY A 279 -18.75 5.66 -20.66
N GLU A 280 -19.74 4.78 -20.80
CA GLU A 280 -21.17 5.12 -20.86
C GLU A 280 -21.85 4.56 -19.61
N GLU A 281 -22.45 5.42 -18.80
CA GLU A 281 -22.94 5.11 -17.47
C GLU A 281 -24.46 5.28 -17.40
N SER A 282 -25.11 4.45 -16.58
CA SER A 282 -26.57 4.45 -16.46
C SER A 282 -27.03 4.06 -15.06
N SER A 283 -28.25 4.49 -14.73
CA SER A 283 -28.93 4.10 -13.49
C SER A 283 -29.13 2.57 -13.42
N PRO A 284 -29.14 1.96 -12.21
CA PRO A 284 -29.19 0.50 -12.04
C PRO A 284 -30.44 -0.19 -12.61
N ASP A 285 -31.53 0.56 -12.85
CA ASP A 285 -32.79 0.02 -13.38
C ASP A 285 -32.77 -0.10 -14.93
N VAL A 286 -31.70 0.36 -15.60
CA VAL A 286 -31.54 0.33 -17.06
C VAL A 286 -30.76 -0.92 -17.49
N SER A 287 -31.19 -1.60 -18.56
CA SER A 287 -30.41 -2.74 -19.11
C SER A 287 -29.03 -2.28 -19.57
N ILE A 288 -27.99 -3.06 -19.28
CA ILE A 288 -26.60 -2.80 -19.70
C ILE A 288 -26.45 -2.68 -21.23
N ASP A 289 -27.37 -3.28 -21.99
CA ASP A 289 -27.40 -3.18 -23.45
C ASP A 289 -27.60 -1.74 -23.94
N VAL A 290 -28.30 -0.91 -23.16
CA VAL A 290 -28.58 0.50 -23.48
C VAL A 290 -27.28 1.33 -23.49
N PRO A 291 -26.53 1.47 -22.38
CA PRO A 291 -25.26 2.19 -22.40
C PRO A 291 -24.24 1.52 -23.33
N THR A 292 -24.30 0.20 -23.48
CA THR A 292 -23.46 -0.52 -24.46
C THR A 292 -23.73 -0.10 -25.89
N ALA A 293 -24.99 0.10 -26.29
CA ALA A 293 -25.37 0.59 -27.61
C ALA A 293 -24.99 2.08 -27.79
N GLU A 294 -25.30 2.90 -26.80
CA GLU A 294 -25.01 4.34 -26.79
C GLU A 294 -23.50 4.64 -26.92
N LEU A 295 -22.66 3.84 -26.26
CA LEU A 295 -21.21 3.98 -26.35
C LEU A 295 -20.70 3.90 -27.81
N CYS A 296 -21.31 3.06 -28.65
CA CYS A 296 -20.99 2.93 -30.07
C CYS A 296 -21.62 4.04 -30.91
N SER A 297 -22.91 4.34 -30.72
CA SER A 297 -23.60 5.36 -31.52
C SER A 297 -23.05 6.77 -31.31
N ASN A 298 -22.48 7.02 -30.14
CA ASN A 298 -21.88 8.30 -29.75
C ASN A 298 -20.39 8.38 -30.13
N LEU A 299 -19.87 7.49 -30.97
CA LEU A 299 -18.47 7.51 -31.40
C LEU A 299 -18.37 7.73 -32.91
N GLU A 300 -17.75 8.85 -33.29
CA GLU A 300 -17.23 9.05 -34.64
C GLU A 300 -15.78 8.54 -34.71
N TRP A 301 -15.44 7.80 -35.77
CA TRP A 301 -14.14 7.15 -35.85
C TRP A 301 -13.06 8.07 -36.44
N GLU A 302 -12.29 8.70 -35.55
CA GLU A 302 -11.17 9.59 -35.95
C GLU A 302 -9.77 8.97 -35.74
N TYR A 303 -9.70 7.72 -35.30
CA TYR A 303 -8.44 7.03 -34.94
C TYR A 303 -7.64 6.45 -36.12
N GLY A 304 -8.00 6.79 -37.37
CA GLY A 304 -7.27 6.32 -38.56
C GLY A 304 -7.20 4.79 -38.66
N SER A 305 -5.98 4.26 -38.75
CA SER A 305 -5.69 2.82 -38.89
C SER A 305 -5.54 2.07 -37.56
N VAL A 306 -5.75 2.74 -36.42
CA VAL A 306 -5.80 2.05 -35.12
C VAL A 306 -6.88 0.96 -35.17
N PRO A 307 -6.61 -0.27 -34.71
CA PRO A 307 -7.55 -1.38 -34.86
C PRO A 307 -8.75 -1.28 -33.90
N TYR A 308 -8.54 -0.72 -32.71
CA TYR A 308 -9.58 -0.55 -31.71
C TYR A 308 -9.18 0.53 -30.69
N VAL A 309 -10.17 1.10 -30.04
CA VAL A 309 -10.04 1.81 -28.75
C VAL A 309 -10.90 1.10 -27.72
N PHE A 310 -10.75 1.47 -26.45
CA PHE A 310 -11.42 0.73 -25.37
C PHE A 310 -12.54 1.53 -24.75
N GLY A 311 -13.42 0.83 -24.05
CA GLY A 311 -14.36 1.48 -23.18
C GLY A 311 -15.09 0.52 -22.26
N TYR A 312 -16.01 1.09 -21.50
CA TYR A 312 -16.93 0.32 -20.68
C TYR A 312 -18.35 0.86 -20.80
N ALA A 313 -19.31 -0.03 -20.60
CA ALA A 313 -20.68 0.32 -20.30
C ALA A 313 -20.97 -0.04 -18.85
N ALA A 314 -21.74 0.76 -18.14
CA ALA A 314 -22.10 0.50 -16.76
C ALA A 314 -23.58 0.73 -16.48
N SER A 315 -24.17 -0.20 -15.71
CA SER A 315 -25.51 -0.06 -15.13
C SER A 315 -25.49 -0.54 -13.69
N GLY A 316 -25.57 0.40 -12.76
CA GLY A 316 -25.38 0.12 -11.33
C GLY A 316 -24.02 -0.52 -11.06
N PHE A 317 -24.02 -1.73 -10.51
CA PHE A 317 -22.79 -2.49 -10.25
C PHE A 317 -22.30 -3.34 -11.44
N ASN A 318 -23.11 -3.50 -12.48
CA ASN A 318 -22.74 -4.29 -13.65
C ASN A 318 -21.93 -3.42 -14.61
N VAL A 319 -20.80 -3.96 -15.08
CA VAL A 319 -19.89 -3.29 -16.01
C VAL A 319 -19.44 -4.26 -17.08
N ASP A 320 -19.58 -3.86 -18.34
CA ASP A 320 -19.01 -4.58 -19.48
C ASP A 320 -17.82 -3.81 -20.03
N LEU A 321 -16.67 -4.48 -20.16
CA LEU A 321 -15.51 -3.97 -20.89
C LEU A 321 -15.65 -4.30 -22.37
N LEU A 322 -15.37 -3.31 -23.22
CA LEU A 322 -15.61 -3.35 -24.65
C LEU A 322 -14.39 -2.86 -25.43
N ALA A 323 -14.14 -3.46 -26.59
CA ALA A 323 -13.28 -2.91 -27.63
C ALA A 323 -14.15 -2.31 -28.71
N LEU A 324 -13.98 -1.02 -29.00
CA LEU A 324 -14.68 -0.29 -30.06
C LEU A 324 -13.79 -0.29 -31.30
N HIS A 325 -14.34 -0.67 -32.45
CA HIS A 325 -13.60 -0.78 -33.71
C HIS A 325 -14.50 -0.51 -34.91
N ARG A 326 -13.92 -0.51 -36.11
CA ARG A 326 -14.68 -0.45 -37.36
C ARG A 326 -14.77 -1.83 -38.00
N ASP A 327 -15.96 -2.18 -38.46
CA ASP A 327 -16.15 -3.33 -39.34
C ASP A 327 -15.73 -3.03 -40.79
N ASP A 328 -15.92 -4.01 -41.67
CA ASP A 328 -15.58 -3.91 -43.10
C ASP A 328 -16.36 -2.79 -43.82
N ASP A 329 -17.56 -2.45 -43.33
CA ASP A 329 -18.41 -1.37 -43.83
C ASP A 329 -18.03 0.00 -43.23
N LYS A 330 -16.95 0.05 -42.43
CA LYS A 330 -16.44 1.23 -41.72
C LYS A 330 -17.40 1.79 -40.67
N ILE A 331 -18.36 0.99 -40.23
CA ILE A 331 -19.31 1.35 -39.18
C ILE A 331 -18.67 1.04 -37.83
N VAL A 332 -18.85 1.96 -36.87
CA VAL A 332 -18.38 1.73 -35.50
C VAL A 332 -19.18 0.61 -34.87
N THR A 333 -18.48 -0.43 -34.48
CA THR A 333 -19.00 -1.61 -33.80
C THR A 333 -18.17 -1.91 -32.55
N LYS A 334 -18.47 -3.02 -31.89
CA LYS A 334 -17.84 -3.42 -30.63
C LYS A 334 -17.61 -4.92 -30.54
N THR A 335 -16.57 -5.28 -29.79
CA THR A 335 -16.32 -6.64 -29.31
C THR A 335 -16.35 -6.65 -27.80
N HIS A 336 -17.13 -7.56 -27.24
CA HIS A 336 -17.23 -7.75 -25.79
C HIS A 336 -15.96 -8.41 -25.25
N ILE A 337 -15.33 -7.79 -24.24
CA ILE A 337 -14.09 -8.28 -23.61
C ILE A 337 -14.44 -9.09 -22.35
N GLY A 338 -15.33 -8.58 -21.51
CA GLY A 338 -15.74 -9.25 -20.28
C GLY A 338 -16.79 -8.46 -19.48
N SER A 339 -17.59 -9.19 -18.71
CA SER A 339 -18.62 -8.65 -17.82
C SER A 339 -18.21 -8.82 -16.37
N PHE A 340 -18.48 -7.82 -15.54
CA PHE A 340 -18.07 -7.76 -14.15
C PHE A 340 -19.19 -7.20 -13.29
N ASN A 341 -19.31 -7.72 -12.06
CA ASN A 341 -20.20 -7.14 -11.05
C ASN A 341 -19.39 -6.59 -9.87
N PHE A 342 -19.39 -5.28 -9.68
CA PHE A 342 -18.61 -4.61 -8.63
C PHE A 342 -19.15 -4.81 -7.20
N GLU A 343 -20.26 -5.51 -6.99
CA GLU A 343 -20.60 -6.07 -5.67
C GLU A 343 -19.72 -7.28 -5.31
N VAL A 344 -19.21 -7.98 -6.31
CA VAL A 344 -18.36 -9.16 -6.14
C VAL A 344 -16.90 -8.71 -6.06
N THR A 345 -16.26 -8.95 -4.92
CA THR A 345 -14.86 -8.57 -4.72
C THR A 345 -13.95 -9.19 -5.77
N GLU A 346 -14.17 -10.45 -6.15
CA GLU A 346 -13.35 -11.12 -7.16
C GLU A 346 -13.41 -10.42 -8.52
N ASP A 347 -14.59 -9.95 -8.94
CA ASP A 347 -14.79 -9.23 -10.19
C ASP A 347 -14.11 -7.86 -10.20
N VAL A 348 -14.03 -7.18 -9.05
CA VAL A 348 -13.22 -5.96 -8.91
C VAL A 348 -11.75 -6.27 -9.23
N PHE A 349 -11.19 -7.35 -8.67
CA PHE A 349 -9.80 -7.73 -8.97
C PHE A 349 -9.62 -8.20 -10.43
N ARG A 350 -10.59 -8.92 -11.02
CA ARG A 350 -10.57 -9.30 -12.44
C ARG A 350 -10.63 -8.07 -13.36
N THR A 351 -11.39 -7.06 -12.98
CA THR A 351 -11.45 -5.78 -13.72
C THR A 351 -10.13 -5.04 -13.66
N VAL A 352 -9.51 -4.95 -12.46
CA VAL A 352 -8.19 -4.33 -12.31
C VAL A 352 -7.14 -5.08 -13.14
N LEU A 353 -7.16 -6.41 -13.15
CA LEU A 353 -6.31 -7.23 -14.02
C LEU A 353 -6.52 -6.90 -15.50
N ALA A 354 -7.77 -6.86 -15.95
CA ALA A 354 -8.11 -6.55 -17.33
C ALA A 354 -7.62 -5.15 -17.74
N ILE A 355 -7.89 -4.13 -16.92
CA ILE A 355 -7.47 -2.74 -17.18
C ILE A 355 -5.94 -2.63 -17.21
N LEU A 356 -5.23 -3.32 -16.32
CA LEU A 356 -3.76 -3.32 -16.32
C LEU A 356 -3.20 -3.95 -17.61
N ASN A 357 -3.76 -5.06 -18.06
CA ASN A 357 -3.37 -5.67 -19.34
C ASN A 357 -3.69 -4.77 -20.53
N LEU A 358 -4.88 -4.13 -20.55
CA LEU A 358 -5.26 -3.17 -21.60
C LEU A 358 -4.35 -1.94 -21.61
N SER A 359 -3.93 -1.45 -20.45
CA SER A 359 -3.05 -0.28 -20.32
C SER A 359 -1.71 -0.48 -21.03
N LEU A 360 -1.24 -1.72 -21.20
CA LEU A 360 -0.02 -2.02 -21.97
C LEU A 360 -0.17 -1.75 -23.48
N LEU A 361 -1.42 -1.67 -23.97
CA LEU A 361 -1.75 -1.41 -25.38
C LEU A 361 -1.92 0.08 -25.68
N PHE A 362 -2.19 0.90 -24.66
CA PHE A 362 -2.53 2.32 -24.84
C PHE A 362 -1.41 3.13 -25.53
N PRO A 363 -0.11 2.98 -25.17
CA PRO A 363 0.95 3.74 -25.84
C PRO A 363 0.99 3.52 -27.35
N ALA A 364 0.86 2.27 -27.82
CA ALA A 364 0.82 1.96 -29.25
C ALA A 364 -0.40 2.56 -29.95
N ILE A 365 -1.56 2.59 -29.30
CA ILE A 365 -2.76 3.24 -29.84
C ILE A 365 -2.51 4.75 -30.01
N VAL A 366 -1.94 5.39 -29.00
CA VAL A 366 -1.62 6.83 -29.02
C VAL A 366 -0.61 7.16 -30.13
N GLU A 367 0.46 6.38 -30.24
CA GLU A 367 1.53 6.61 -31.21
C GLU A 367 1.07 6.44 -32.66
N ALA A 368 0.13 5.53 -32.92
CA ALA A 368 -0.43 5.29 -34.24
C ALA A 368 -1.65 6.16 -34.58
N CYS A 369 -2.20 6.89 -33.61
CA CYS A 369 -3.35 7.74 -33.82
C CYS A 369 -2.98 8.96 -34.70
N PRO A 370 -3.70 9.21 -35.82
CA PRO A 370 -3.44 10.38 -36.66
C PRO A 370 -3.78 11.69 -35.94
N ALA A 371 -3.29 12.81 -36.49
CA ALA A 371 -3.56 14.13 -35.94
C ALA A 371 -5.08 14.47 -35.87
N SER A 372 -5.89 13.89 -36.75
CA SER A 372 -7.34 14.05 -36.74
C SER A 372 -8.01 13.48 -35.50
N GLY A 373 -7.43 12.47 -34.86
CA GLY A 373 -7.99 11.81 -33.67
C GLY A 373 -7.43 12.35 -32.36
N LYS A 374 -6.81 13.54 -32.37
CA LYS A 374 -6.28 14.22 -31.17
C LYS A 374 -7.24 15.31 -30.72
N CYS A 375 -7.53 15.37 -29.42
CA CYS A 375 -8.55 16.21 -28.77
C CYS A 375 -8.00 17.39 -27.97
#